data_AF-A0A321LAB3-F1
#
_entry.id   AF-A0A321LAB3-F1
#
_cell.length_a   1.000
_cell.length_b   1.000
_cell.length_c   1.000
_cell.angle_alpha   90.00
_cell.angle_beta   90.00
_cell.angle_gamma   90.00
#
_symmetry.space_group_name_H-M   'P 1'
#
loop_
_entity.id
_entity.type
_entity.pdbx_description
1 polymer ?
#
loop_
_entity_poly.entity_id
_entity_poly.type
_entity_poly.pdbx_seq_one_letter_code
_entity_poly.pdbx_strand_id
1 'polypeptide(L)'
;MTALLVASILLISFGGIAFFRRNRHLDSEQPLLDAAPPYSGLFGDQEPPAAEIEDAKSARLKLKEALVERLRAGDVTALEEANRLADRSIYENAADAAIEIFQQRQGGLKPLVCCIVQSKELRATPRLAQAVLKQWQDSPEAISAPDVLHISALSDDASTFQDAMKELLSYHRVRPFLPYDKLRALIESEYWVLSSDARRSPAGFLLKEEIAAIRREAEKNASHVEG
;
A
#
# COMPACT_ATOMS: atom_id res chain seq x y z
N MET A 1 -31.85 35.39 -4.86
CA MET A 1 -30.78 34.69 -4.12
C MET A 1 -30.14 33.54 -4.91
N THR A 2 -30.87 32.83 -5.79
CA THR A 2 -30.35 31.74 -6.63
C THR A 2 -29.32 32.19 -7.69
N ALA A 3 -29.48 33.38 -8.27
CA ALA A 3 -28.56 33.88 -9.30
C ALA A 3 -27.12 34.13 -8.80
N LEU A 4 -26.96 34.52 -7.53
CA LEU A 4 -25.63 34.75 -6.91
C LEU A 4 -24.87 33.44 -6.67
N LEU A 5 -25.60 32.36 -6.34
CA LEU A 5 -25.01 31.03 -6.11
C LEU A 5 -24.47 30.42 -7.41
N VAL A 6 -25.22 30.55 -8.51
CA VAL A 6 -24.79 30.05 -9.83
C VAL A 6 -23.56 30.80 -10.35
N ALA A 7 -23.52 32.12 -10.17
CA ALA A 7 -22.35 32.93 -10.55
C ALA A 7 -21.08 32.55 -9.77
N SER A 8 -21.21 32.23 -8.48
CA SER A 8 -20.08 31.83 -7.63
C SER A 8 -19.49 30.46 -8.03
N ILE A 9 -20.34 29.49 -8.40
CA ILE A 9 -19.88 28.15 -8.81
C ILE A 9 -19.14 28.21 -10.16
N LEU A 10 -19.62 29.06 -11.09
CA LEU A 10 -18.97 29.29 -12.37
C LEU A 10 -17.60 29.96 -12.24
N LEU A 11 -17.44 30.94 -11.34
CA LEU A 11 -16.15 31.61 -11.10
C LEU A 11 -15.10 30.67 -10.52
N ILE A 12 -15.47 29.77 -9.60
CA ILE A 12 -14.54 28.80 -9.01
C ILE A 12 -14.10 27.77 -10.07
N SER A 13 -15.02 27.34 -10.93
CA SER A 13 -14.72 26.37 -11.99
C SER A 13 -13.81 26.95 -13.08
N PHE A 14 -14.01 28.21 -13.48
CA PHE A 14 -13.14 28.89 -14.45
C PHE A 14 -11.76 29.23 -13.86
N GLY A 15 -11.69 29.62 -12.59
CA GLY A 15 -10.43 29.89 -11.91
C GLY A 15 -9.53 28.65 -11.79
N GLY A 16 -10.11 27.49 -11.48
CA GLY A 16 -9.38 26.22 -11.40
C GLY A 16 -8.74 25.80 -12.74
N ILE A 17 -9.45 25.96 -13.85
CA ILE A 17 -8.96 25.60 -15.19
C ILE A 17 -7.84 26.54 -15.65
N ALA A 18 -7.94 27.84 -15.35
CA ALA A 18 -6.89 28.82 -15.67
C ALA A 18 -5.61 28.58 -14.85
N PHE A 19 -5.74 28.25 -13.56
CA PHE A 19 -4.60 27.91 -12.70
C PHE A 19 -3.91 26.62 -13.16
N PHE A 20 -4.68 25.60 -13.56
CA PHE A 20 -4.14 24.33 -14.04
C PHE A 20 -3.42 24.44 -15.40
N ARG A 21 -3.84 25.36 -16.29
CA ARG A 21 -3.08 25.67 -17.52
C ARG A 21 -1.82 26.50 -17.27
N ARG A 22 -1.81 27.38 -16.27
CA ARG A 22 -0.64 28.20 -15.95
C ARG A 22 0.49 27.39 -15.29
N ASN A 23 0.16 26.38 -14.48
CA ASN A 23 1.16 25.46 -13.92
C ASN A 23 1.78 24.50 -14.94
N ARG A 24 1.24 24.39 -16.17
CA ARG A 24 1.85 23.60 -17.25
C ARG A 24 2.91 24.36 -18.06
N HIS A 25 3.16 25.63 -17.77
CA HIS A 25 4.08 26.48 -18.53
C HIS A 25 5.32 26.95 -17.75
N LEU A 26 5.64 26.32 -16.61
CA LEU A 26 6.87 26.61 -15.85
C LEU A 26 7.97 25.55 -16.03
N ASP A 27 7.91 24.75 -17.09
CA ASP A 27 9.09 24.07 -17.65
C ASP A 27 9.30 24.59 -19.07
N SER A 28 9.93 25.75 -19.15
CA SER A 28 10.54 26.24 -20.39
C SER A 28 11.87 26.85 -20.00
N GLU A 29 12.74 25.99 -19.47
CA GLU A 29 14.17 26.26 -19.49
C GLU A 29 14.60 26.33 -20.95
N GLN A 30 15.20 27.45 -21.31
CA GLN A 30 15.85 27.67 -22.59
C GLN A 30 16.93 26.60 -22.79
N PRO A 31 17.10 26.02 -24.00
CA PRO A 31 18.26 25.20 -24.27
C PRO A 31 19.47 26.12 -24.40
N LEU A 32 20.14 26.38 -23.27
CA LEU A 32 21.53 26.78 -23.27
C LEU A 32 22.33 25.60 -23.85
N LEU A 33 22.76 25.75 -25.09
CA LEU A 33 23.78 24.93 -25.73
C LEU A 33 25.10 25.16 -25.00
N ASP A 34 25.28 24.51 -23.85
CA ASP A 34 26.58 24.39 -23.20
C ASP A 34 26.70 22.99 -22.58
N ALA A 35 27.86 22.39 -22.87
CA ALA A 35 28.28 21.00 -22.62
C ALA A 35 27.51 19.92 -23.40
N ALA A 36 28.16 19.39 -24.44
CA ALA A 36 27.81 18.10 -25.00
C ALA A 36 27.69 17.07 -23.86
N PRO A 37 26.63 16.24 -23.83
CA PRO A 37 26.54 15.18 -22.84
C PRO A 37 27.77 14.28 -23.00
N PRO A 38 28.43 13.83 -21.91
CA PRO A 38 29.43 12.79 -22.03
C PRO A 38 28.73 11.59 -22.65
N TYR A 39 29.09 11.26 -23.90
CA TYR A 39 28.60 10.08 -24.59
C TYR A 39 29.12 8.84 -23.85
N SER A 40 28.39 8.37 -22.85
CA SER A 40 28.54 7.02 -22.33
C SER A 40 27.85 6.09 -23.33
N GLY A 41 28.59 5.63 -24.34
CA GLY A 41 28.11 4.57 -25.20
C GLY A 41 27.77 3.32 -24.38
N LEU A 42 27.02 2.38 -24.96
CA LEU A 42 26.75 1.05 -24.38
C LEU A 42 28.04 0.22 -24.14
N PHE A 43 29.19 0.75 -24.57
CA PHE A 43 30.56 0.22 -24.45
C PHE A 43 31.52 1.30 -23.91
N GLY A 44 31.01 2.34 -23.24
CA GLY A 44 31.85 3.29 -22.54
C GLY A 44 32.43 2.62 -21.30
N ASP A 45 33.72 2.30 -21.33
CA ASP A 45 34.51 1.77 -20.21
C ASP A 45 34.64 2.80 -19.08
N GLN A 46 33.53 3.17 -18.47
CA GLN A 46 33.49 3.75 -17.14
C GLN A 46 32.77 2.78 -16.23
N GLU A 47 33.39 1.62 -16.02
CA GLU A 47 33.15 0.91 -14.77
C GLU A 47 33.57 1.87 -13.65
N PRO A 48 32.65 2.22 -12.73
CA PRO A 48 33.04 3.00 -11.57
C PRO A 48 34.19 2.27 -10.86
N PRO A 49 35.24 3.00 -10.44
CA PRO A 49 36.39 2.37 -9.83
C PRO A 49 35.92 1.51 -8.65
N ALA A 50 36.49 0.32 -8.50
CA ALA A 50 36.04 -0.67 -7.51
C ALA A 50 35.92 -0.10 -6.08
N ALA A 51 36.69 0.94 -5.75
CA ALA A 51 36.59 1.68 -4.49
C ALA A 51 35.24 2.42 -4.31
N GLU A 52 34.71 3.08 -5.34
CA GLU A 52 33.43 3.79 -5.27
C GLU A 52 32.24 2.83 -5.13
N ILE A 53 32.33 1.65 -5.75
CA ILE A 53 31.32 0.60 -5.60
C ILE A 53 31.30 0.07 -4.16
N GLU A 54 32.47 -0.19 -3.57
CA GLU A 54 32.59 -0.66 -2.19
C GLU A 54 32.15 0.41 -1.17
N ASP A 55 32.49 1.68 -1.40
CA ASP A 55 32.05 2.78 -0.55
C ASP A 55 30.52 2.93 -0.57
N ALA A 56 29.90 2.88 -1.74
CA ALA A 56 28.44 2.95 -1.88
C ALA A 56 27.72 1.75 -1.20
N LYS A 57 28.27 0.54 -1.34
CA LYS A 57 27.75 -0.64 -0.63
C LYS A 57 27.86 -0.48 0.89
N SER A 58 29.00 0.00 1.37
CA SER A 58 29.23 0.21 2.81
C SER A 58 28.28 1.25 3.39
N ALA A 59 28.03 2.35 2.66
CA ALA A 59 27.08 3.38 3.05
C ALA A 59 25.65 2.84 3.10
N ARG A 60 25.25 2.03 2.11
CA ARG A 60 23.94 1.39 2.07
C ARG A 60 23.75 0.40 3.22
N LEU A 61 24.79 -0.35 3.58
CA LEU A 61 24.76 -1.26 4.73
C LEU A 61 24.57 -0.49 6.05
N LYS A 62 25.35 0.57 6.27
CA LYS A 62 25.23 1.44 7.45
C LYS A 62 23.84 2.07 7.57
N LEU A 63 23.25 2.49 6.44
CA LEU A 63 21.91 3.02 6.41
C LEU A 63 20.87 1.96 6.80
N LYS A 64 20.98 0.74 6.27
CA LYS A 64 20.11 -0.38 6.65
C LYS A 64 20.21 -0.68 8.15
N GLU A 65 21.43 -0.75 8.69
CA GLU A 65 21.67 -0.98 10.11
C GLU A 65 21.02 0.13 10.96
N ALA A 66 21.20 1.40 10.58
CA ALA A 66 20.61 2.53 11.29
C ALA A 66 19.08 2.50 11.30
N LEU A 67 18.44 2.13 10.18
CA LEU A 67 16.98 1.97 10.10
C LEU A 67 16.50 0.83 11.01
N VAL A 68 17.20 -0.31 11.01
CA VAL A 68 16.87 -1.46 11.86
C VAL A 68 17.04 -1.12 13.35
N GLU A 69 18.10 -0.41 13.74
CA GLU A 69 18.28 0.03 15.13
C GLU A 69 17.17 0.97 15.60
N ARG A 70 16.69 1.87 14.73
CA ARG A 70 15.54 2.72 15.06
C ARG A 70 14.26 1.92 15.19
N LEU A 71 14.01 0.95 14.31
CA LEU A 71 12.89 0.01 14.45
C LEU A 71 13.00 -0.79 15.77
N ARG A 72 14.21 -1.18 16.20
CA ARG A 72 14.47 -1.79 17.51
C ARG A 72 14.23 -0.83 18.66
N ALA A 73 14.38 0.48 18.48
CA ALA A 73 13.94 1.46 19.46
C ALA A 73 12.40 1.64 19.48
N GLY A 74 11.66 1.03 18.55
CA GLY A 74 10.22 1.18 18.37
C GLY A 74 9.82 2.37 17.49
N ASP A 75 10.79 3.00 16.82
CA ASP A 75 10.54 4.11 15.91
C ASP A 75 10.05 3.60 14.54
N VAL A 76 8.72 3.56 14.39
CA VAL A 76 8.07 3.14 13.14
C VAL A 76 8.26 4.14 11.98
N THR A 77 8.66 5.39 12.26
CA THR A 77 8.92 6.39 11.21
C THR A 77 10.13 6.04 10.34
N ALA A 78 11.00 5.16 10.83
CA ALA A 78 12.10 4.58 10.04
C ALA A 78 11.58 3.87 8.78
N LEU A 79 10.37 3.30 8.82
CA LEU A 79 9.78 2.66 7.63
C LEU A 79 9.36 3.68 6.57
N GLU A 80 8.85 4.84 6.97
CA GLU A 80 8.55 5.96 6.07
C GLU A 80 9.81 6.56 5.45
N GLU A 81 10.90 6.63 6.21
CA GLU A 81 12.20 7.02 5.68
C GLU A 81 12.72 6.02 4.65
N ALA A 82 12.62 4.71 4.94
CA ALA A 82 12.98 3.67 3.98
C ALA A 82 12.17 3.77 2.68
N ASN A 83 10.87 4.09 2.76
CA ASN A 83 10.00 4.28 1.60
C ASN A 83 10.41 5.51 0.77
N ARG A 84 10.79 6.62 1.43
CA ARG A 84 11.22 7.86 0.76
C ARG A 84 12.51 7.72 -0.04
N LEU A 85 13.35 6.73 0.27
CA LEU A 85 14.56 6.45 -0.50
C LEU A 85 14.28 5.84 -1.89
N ALA A 86 13.02 5.47 -2.18
CA ALA A 86 12.58 4.85 -3.44
C ALA A 86 13.35 3.56 -3.82
N ASP A 87 14.05 2.95 -2.85
CA ASP A 87 14.76 1.69 -2.99
C ASP A 87 13.93 0.57 -2.37
N ARG A 88 13.22 -0.16 -3.24
CA ARG A 88 12.34 -1.26 -2.84
C ARG A 88 13.03 -2.29 -1.96
N SER A 89 14.30 -2.61 -2.23
CA SER A 89 15.04 -3.59 -1.45
C SER A 89 15.34 -3.09 -0.05
N ILE A 90 15.67 -1.80 0.13
CA ILE A 90 15.86 -1.23 1.47
C ILE A 90 14.54 -1.26 2.24
N TYR A 91 13.44 -0.87 1.60
CA TYR A 91 12.11 -0.89 2.20
C TYR A 91 11.70 -2.29 2.66
N GLU A 92 11.77 -3.29 1.77
CA GLU A 92 11.39 -4.68 2.08
C GLU A 92 12.23 -5.25 3.22
N ASN A 93 13.55 -5.00 3.23
CA ASN A 93 14.42 -5.44 4.33
C ASN A 93 14.06 -4.76 5.67
N ALA A 94 13.73 -3.47 5.66
CA ALA A 94 13.32 -2.75 6.84
C ALA A 94 11.96 -3.23 7.36
N ALA A 95 11.00 -3.47 6.46
CA ALA A 95 9.70 -4.05 6.79
C ALA A 95 9.84 -5.45 7.40
N ASP A 96 10.68 -6.30 6.82
CA ASP A 96 10.93 -7.66 7.31
C ASP A 96 11.58 -7.66 8.69
N ALA A 97 12.58 -6.79 8.91
CA ALA A 97 13.17 -6.59 10.23
C ALA A 97 12.13 -6.07 11.24
N ALA A 98 11.24 -5.15 10.82
CA ALA A 98 10.16 -4.66 11.68
C ALA A 98 9.21 -5.79 12.09
N ILE A 99 8.80 -6.67 11.17
CA ILE A 99 7.95 -7.83 11.50
C ILE A 99 8.59 -8.66 12.61
N GLU A 100 9.87 -9.02 12.46
CA GLU A 100 10.59 -9.86 13.44
C GLU A 100 10.70 -9.18 14.81
N ILE A 101 10.99 -7.87 14.82
CA ILE A 101 11.12 -7.08 16.04
C ILE A 101 9.77 -6.95 16.76
N PHE A 102 8.69 -6.64 16.04
CA PHE A 102 7.38 -6.36 16.63
C PHE A 102 6.61 -7.62 17.03
N GLN A 103 6.82 -8.75 16.34
CA GLN A 103 6.23 -10.04 16.74
C GLN A 103 6.66 -10.48 18.15
N GLN A 104 7.86 -10.10 18.59
CA GLN A 104 8.39 -10.45 19.91
C GLN A 104 7.94 -9.50 21.03
N ARG A 105 7.24 -8.40 20.69
CA ARG A 105 6.82 -7.37 21.65
C ARG A 105 5.42 -7.61 22.19
N GLN A 106 5.15 -7.03 23.35
CA GLN A 106 3.78 -6.88 23.84
C GLN A 106 2.97 -6.04 22.84
N GLY A 107 1.84 -6.56 22.38
CA GLY A 107 1.00 -5.95 21.34
C GLY A 107 1.27 -6.44 19.91
N GLY A 108 2.31 -7.24 19.70
CA GLY A 108 2.62 -7.85 18.40
C GLY A 108 2.74 -6.82 17.27
N LEU A 109 2.15 -7.13 16.12
CA LEU A 109 2.19 -6.29 14.91
C LEU A 109 1.27 -5.07 14.95
N LYS A 110 0.45 -4.88 15.99
CA LYS A 110 -0.56 -3.81 16.03
C LYS A 110 0.03 -2.40 15.81
N PRO A 111 1.15 -1.99 16.43
CA PRO A 111 1.73 -0.67 16.19
C PRO A 111 2.15 -0.46 14.73
N LEU A 112 2.70 -1.51 14.10
CA LEU A 112 3.12 -1.48 12.70
C LEU A 112 1.91 -1.37 11.75
N VAL A 113 0.86 -2.14 12.02
CA VAL A 113 -0.42 -2.05 11.29
C VAL A 113 -1.02 -0.66 11.41
N CYS A 114 -1.09 -0.08 12.61
CA CYS A 114 -1.61 1.27 12.81
C CYS A 114 -0.80 2.31 12.03
N CYS A 115 0.53 2.21 12.02
CA CYS A 115 1.40 3.11 11.26
C CYS A 115 1.11 3.03 9.76
N ILE A 116 1.00 1.83 9.20
CA ILE A 116 0.76 1.63 7.76
C ILE A 116 -0.64 2.09 7.36
N VAL A 117 -1.68 1.72 8.13
CA VAL A 117 -3.08 2.13 7.85
C VAL A 117 -3.26 3.65 7.92
N GLN A 118 -2.53 4.32 8.82
CA GLN A 118 -2.58 5.78 8.93
C GLN A 118 -1.76 6.49 7.85
N SER A 119 -0.76 5.80 7.29
CA SER A 119 0.04 6.32 6.20
C SER A 119 -0.68 6.18 4.87
N LYS A 120 -0.67 7.25 4.07
CA LYS A 120 -1.24 7.22 2.71
C LYS A 120 -0.26 6.67 1.66
N GLU A 121 1.01 6.56 2.02
CA GLU A 121 2.10 6.28 1.08
C GLU A 121 2.74 4.90 1.30
N LEU A 122 2.62 4.34 2.50
CA LEU A 122 3.21 3.05 2.82
C LEU A 122 2.43 1.90 2.17
N ARG A 123 3.16 1.00 1.53
CA ARG A 123 2.64 -0.27 1.02
C ARG A 123 3.02 -1.39 1.97
N ALA A 124 2.12 -2.33 2.20
CA ALA A 124 2.49 -3.53 2.97
C ALA A 124 3.40 -4.41 2.11
N THR A 125 4.23 -5.24 2.75
CA THR A 125 4.85 -6.36 2.03
C THR A 125 3.91 -7.57 2.11
N PRO A 126 3.93 -8.52 1.15
CA PRO A 126 3.15 -9.76 1.25
C PRO A 126 3.46 -10.53 2.54
N ARG A 127 4.74 -10.54 2.95
CA ARG A 127 5.17 -11.15 4.23
C ARG A 127 4.51 -10.48 5.44
N LEU A 128 4.40 -9.15 5.46
CA LEU A 128 3.69 -8.44 6.52
C LEU A 128 2.20 -8.82 6.55
N ALA A 129 1.54 -8.80 5.40
CA ALA A 129 0.11 -9.14 5.31
C ALA A 129 -0.18 -10.56 5.79
N GLN A 130 0.65 -11.53 5.41
CA GLN A 130 0.57 -12.91 5.91
C GLN A 130 0.81 -12.98 7.43
N ALA A 131 1.79 -12.23 7.95
CA ALA A 131 2.07 -12.19 9.38
C ALA A 131 0.90 -11.57 10.19
N VAL A 132 0.27 -10.53 9.64
CA VAL A 132 -0.93 -9.89 10.22
C VAL A 132 -2.12 -10.84 10.20
N LEU A 133 -2.36 -11.54 9.09
CA LEU A 133 -3.41 -12.55 8.99
C LEU A 133 -3.19 -13.68 10.00
N LYS A 134 -1.96 -14.18 10.14
CA LYS A 134 -1.62 -15.21 11.11
C LYS A 134 -1.86 -14.74 12.55
N GLN A 135 -1.39 -13.54 12.91
CA GLN A 135 -1.64 -12.99 14.25
C GLN A 135 -3.14 -12.83 14.52
N TRP A 136 -3.93 -12.45 13.50
CA TRP A 136 -5.37 -12.36 13.60
C TRP A 136 -6.03 -13.73 13.79
N GLN A 137 -5.58 -14.78 13.10
CA GLN A 137 -6.06 -16.15 13.31
C GLN A 137 -5.80 -16.64 14.73
N ASP A 138 -4.63 -16.30 15.30
CA ASP A 138 -4.25 -16.66 16.65
C ASP A 138 -5.04 -15.87 17.71
N SER A 139 -5.31 -14.58 17.46
CA SER A 139 -6.03 -13.67 18.36
C SER A 139 -6.85 -12.64 17.55
N PRO A 140 -8.11 -12.96 17.20
CA PRO A 140 -8.96 -12.09 16.37
C PRO A 140 -9.29 -10.72 16.96
N GLU A 141 -9.10 -10.54 18.27
CA GLU A 141 -9.25 -9.27 18.98
C GLU A 141 -8.00 -8.38 18.97
N ALA A 142 -6.82 -8.92 18.63
CA ALA A 142 -5.57 -8.16 18.63
C ALA A 142 -5.51 -7.13 17.48
N ILE A 143 -5.99 -7.53 16.30
CA ILE A 143 -6.02 -6.73 15.07
C ILE A 143 -7.45 -6.76 14.54
N SER A 144 -7.98 -5.65 14.03
CA SER A 144 -9.35 -5.66 13.52
C SER A 144 -9.44 -6.34 12.15
N ALA A 145 -10.56 -7.01 11.84
CA ALA A 145 -10.77 -7.62 10.53
C ALA A 145 -10.66 -6.62 9.35
N PRO A 146 -11.18 -5.36 9.46
CA PRO A 146 -10.90 -4.33 8.46
C PRO A 146 -9.41 -4.05 8.25
N ASP A 147 -8.62 -3.96 9.32
CA ASP A 147 -7.17 -3.73 9.19
C ASP A 147 -6.48 -4.91 8.49
N VAL A 148 -6.91 -6.15 8.75
CA VAL A 148 -6.37 -7.34 8.07
C VAL A 148 -6.63 -7.29 6.56
N LEU A 149 -7.84 -6.91 6.13
CA LEU A 149 -8.15 -6.75 4.70
C LEU A 149 -7.37 -5.60 4.09
N HIS A 150 -7.32 -4.46 4.78
CA HIS A 150 -6.65 -3.27 4.29
C HIS A 150 -5.14 -3.51 4.10
N ILE A 151 -4.47 -4.09 5.10
CA ILE A 151 -3.05 -4.45 5.00
C ILE A 151 -2.82 -5.47 3.89
N SER A 152 -3.69 -6.47 3.76
CA SER A 152 -3.58 -7.44 2.67
C SER A 152 -3.76 -6.80 1.29
N ALA A 153 -4.64 -5.80 1.16
CA ALA A 153 -4.81 -5.06 -0.09
C ALA A 153 -3.61 -4.15 -0.40
N LEU A 154 -3.01 -3.54 0.62
CA LEU A 154 -1.79 -2.73 0.49
C LEU A 154 -0.55 -3.57 0.13
N SER A 155 -0.62 -4.90 0.22
CA SER A 155 0.49 -5.79 -0.14
C SER A 155 0.74 -5.89 -1.64
N ASP A 156 -0.22 -5.41 -2.45
CA ASP A 156 -0.23 -5.52 -3.91
C ASP A 156 -0.04 -6.97 -4.42
N ASP A 157 -0.39 -7.96 -3.59
CA ASP A 157 -0.45 -9.37 -3.96
C ASP A 157 -1.89 -9.87 -3.88
N ALA A 158 -2.49 -10.18 -5.04
CA ALA A 158 -3.87 -10.59 -5.12
C ALA A 158 -4.15 -11.92 -4.40
N SER A 159 -3.19 -12.83 -4.36
CA SER A 159 -3.31 -14.11 -3.65
C SER A 159 -3.38 -13.88 -2.14
N THR A 160 -2.50 -13.06 -1.58
CA THR A 160 -2.50 -12.73 -0.15
C THR A 160 -3.81 -12.05 0.27
N PHE A 161 -4.35 -11.14 -0.55
CA PHE A 161 -5.67 -10.54 -0.29
C PHE A 161 -6.81 -11.57 -0.36
N GLN A 162 -6.76 -12.46 -1.35
CA GLN A 162 -7.74 -13.54 -1.49
C GLN A 162 -7.76 -14.47 -0.28
N ASP A 163 -6.59 -14.84 0.24
CA ASP A 163 -6.46 -15.69 1.42
C ASP A 163 -7.05 -15.01 2.66
N ALA A 164 -6.71 -13.74 2.88
CA ALA A 164 -7.28 -12.96 3.98
C ALA A 164 -8.81 -12.85 3.90
N MET A 165 -9.35 -12.60 2.70
CA MET A 165 -10.79 -12.57 2.44
C MET A 165 -11.46 -13.91 2.80
N LYS A 166 -10.88 -15.03 2.34
CA LYS A 166 -11.42 -16.38 2.61
C LYS A 166 -11.43 -16.70 4.10
N GLU A 167 -10.35 -16.39 4.79
CA GLU A 167 -10.23 -16.62 6.24
C GLU A 167 -11.27 -15.80 7.02
N LEU A 168 -11.43 -14.52 6.69
CA LEU A 168 -12.42 -13.67 7.34
C LEU A 168 -13.86 -14.11 7.06
N LEU A 169 -14.17 -14.54 5.83
CA LEU A 169 -15.49 -15.09 5.49
C LEU A 169 -15.76 -16.41 6.22
N SER A 170 -14.76 -17.28 6.31
CA SER A 170 -14.85 -18.55 7.04
C SER A 170 -15.12 -18.30 8.52
N TYR A 171 -14.35 -17.42 9.15
CA TYR A 171 -14.57 -17.02 10.54
C TYR A 171 -15.94 -16.37 10.76
N HIS A 172 -16.36 -15.49 9.84
CA HIS A 172 -17.65 -14.81 9.90
C HIS A 172 -18.83 -15.79 9.96
N ARG A 173 -18.75 -16.93 9.25
CA ARG A 173 -19.78 -17.99 9.27
C ARG A 173 -19.95 -18.63 10.64
N VAL A 174 -18.86 -18.73 11.41
CA VAL A 174 -18.86 -19.33 12.76
C VAL A 174 -19.19 -18.27 13.82
N ARG A 175 -18.63 -17.07 13.67
CA ARG A 175 -18.81 -15.97 14.61
C ARG A 175 -19.01 -14.66 13.84
N PRO A 176 -20.27 -14.26 13.57
CA PRO A 176 -20.55 -13.00 12.91
C PRO A 176 -20.02 -11.82 13.73
N PHE A 177 -19.11 -11.03 13.15
CA PHE A 177 -18.51 -9.85 13.78
C PHE A 177 -18.98 -8.51 13.18
N LEU A 178 -19.65 -8.56 12.02
CA LEU A 178 -20.29 -7.41 11.38
C LEU A 178 -21.37 -7.88 10.40
N PRO A 179 -22.41 -7.09 10.09
CA PRO A 179 -23.44 -7.48 9.11
C PRO A 179 -22.85 -7.91 7.76
N TYR A 180 -23.34 -9.00 7.17
CA TYR A 180 -22.75 -9.60 5.97
C TYR A 180 -22.67 -8.64 4.77
N ASP A 181 -23.68 -7.76 4.62
CA ASP A 181 -23.70 -6.69 3.62
C ASP A 181 -22.54 -5.70 3.80
N LYS A 182 -22.21 -5.35 5.04
CA LYS A 182 -21.03 -4.53 5.38
C LYS A 182 -19.73 -5.28 5.12
N LEU A 183 -19.68 -6.60 5.35
CA LEU A 183 -18.48 -7.41 5.05
C LEU A 183 -18.19 -7.40 3.56
N ARG A 184 -19.23 -7.64 2.77
CA ARG A 184 -19.15 -7.58 1.30
C ARG A 184 -18.68 -6.20 0.84
N ALA A 185 -19.31 -5.13 1.34
CA ALA A 185 -18.94 -3.77 0.96
C ALA A 185 -17.49 -3.44 1.30
N LEU A 186 -17.01 -3.89 2.47
CA LEU A 186 -15.61 -3.76 2.89
C LEU A 186 -14.67 -4.49 1.93
N ILE A 187 -14.91 -5.78 1.65
CA ILE A 187 -14.12 -6.57 0.69
C ILE A 187 -14.07 -5.88 -0.68
N GLU A 188 -15.22 -5.43 -1.20
CA GLU A 188 -15.30 -4.74 -2.49
C GLU A 188 -14.51 -3.42 -2.47
N SER A 189 -14.55 -2.67 -1.37
CA SER A 189 -13.79 -1.41 -1.24
C SER A 189 -12.28 -1.64 -1.20
N GLU A 190 -11.81 -2.63 -0.43
CA GLU A 190 -10.39 -2.95 -0.30
C GLU A 190 -9.82 -3.58 -1.58
N TYR A 191 -10.64 -4.26 -2.38
CA TYR A 191 -10.23 -4.69 -3.72
C TYR A 191 -9.77 -3.51 -4.61
N TRP A 192 -10.32 -2.30 -4.42
CA TRP A 192 -9.88 -1.13 -5.20
C TRP A 192 -8.56 -0.53 -4.72
N VAL A 193 -8.10 -0.87 -3.52
CA VAL A 193 -6.82 -0.44 -2.93
C VAL A 193 -5.63 -1.19 -3.55
N LEU A 194 -5.84 -2.46 -3.96
CA LEU A 194 -4.87 -3.25 -4.72
C LEU A 194 -4.34 -2.48 -5.94
N SER A 195 -3.03 -2.62 -6.21
CA SER A 195 -2.43 -2.08 -7.41
C SER A 195 -3.15 -2.53 -8.70
N SER A 196 -3.00 -1.74 -9.77
CA SER A 196 -3.52 -2.12 -11.08
C SER A 196 -2.93 -3.45 -11.56
N ASP A 197 -1.66 -3.73 -11.25
CA ASP A 197 -0.97 -4.93 -11.69
C ASP A 197 -1.47 -6.16 -10.94
N ALA A 198 -1.64 -6.06 -9.61
CA ALA A 198 -2.22 -7.13 -8.80
C ALA A 198 -3.61 -7.54 -9.30
N ARG A 199 -4.47 -6.56 -9.61
CA ARG A 199 -5.83 -6.81 -10.12
C ARG A 199 -5.86 -7.40 -11.53
N ARG A 200 -4.86 -7.09 -12.36
CA ARG A 200 -4.75 -7.63 -13.75
C ARG A 200 -4.02 -8.96 -13.82
N SER A 201 -3.42 -9.40 -12.71
CA SER A 201 -2.77 -10.71 -12.61
C SER A 201 -3.78 -11.86 -12.74
N PRO A 202 -3.34 -13.10 -13.04
CA PRO A 202 -4.20 -14.28 -13.01
C PRO A 202 -4.91 -14.48 -11.66
N ALA A 203 -4.22 -14.25 -10.55
CA ALA A 203 -4.81 -14.29 -9.21
C ALA A 203 -5.87 -13.19 -9.02
N GLY A 204 -5.63 -11.99 -9.55
CA GLY A 204 -6.60 -10.89 -9.55
C GLY A 204 -7.88 -11.21 -10.32
N PHE A 205 -7.80 -11.97 -11.41
CA PHE A 205 -8.97 -12.45 -12.14
C PHE A 205 -9.82 -13.41 -11.30
N LEU A 206 -9.20 -14.40 -10.67
CA LEU A 206 -9.88 -15.36 -9.78
C LEU A 206 -10.53 -14.65 -8.58
N LEU A 207 -9.80 -13.71 -7.98
CA LEU A 207 -10.31 -12.88 -6.89
C LEU A 207 -11.58 -12.10 -7.29
N LYS A 208 -11.60 -11.53 -8.50
CA LYS A 208 -12.78 -10.83 -9.03
C LYS A 208 -13.98 -11.77 -9.19
N GLU A 209 -13.76 -13.00 -9.64
CA GLU A 209 -14.81 -14.02 -9.76
C GLU A 209 -15.38 -14.39 -8.38
N GLU A 210 -14.52 -14.55 -7.38
CA GLU A 210 -14.93 -14.83 -6.00
C GLU A 210 -15.74 -13.67 -5.40
N ILE A 211 -15.32 -12.42 -5.58
CA ILE A 211 -16.09 -11.24 -5.15
C ILE A 211 -17.47 -11.22 -5.82
N ALA A 212 -17.55 -11.57 -7.11
CA ALA A 212 -18.83 -11.68 -7.81
C ALA A 212 -19.70 -12.83 -7.28
N ALA A 213 -19.10 -13.94 -6.83
CA ALA A 213 -19.83 -15.02 -6.17
C ALA A 213 -20.41 -14.58 -4.82
N ILE A 214 -19.63 -13.89 -3.99
CA ILE A 214 -20.06 -13.32 -2.70
C ILE A 214 -21.24 -12.36 -2.90
N ARG A 215 -21.20 -11.52 -3.94
CA ARG A 215 -22.31 -10.62 -4.27
C ARG A 215 -23.60 -11.38 -4.57
N ARG A 216 -23.54 -12.42 -5.39
CA ARG A 216 -24.70 -13.25 -5.73
C ARG A 216 -25.26 -13.99 -4.51
N GLU A 217 -24.41 -14.41 -3.59
CA GLU A 217 -24.84 -15.03 -2.33
C GLU A 217 -25.61 -14.02 -1.45
N ALA A 218 -25.11 -12.78 -1.34
CA ALA A 218 -25.78 -11.72 -0.61
C ALA A 218 -27.19 -11.41 -1.15
N GLU A 219 -27.31 -11.30 -2.48
CA GLU A 219 -28.59 -11.00 -3.15
C GLU A 219 -29.63 -12.10 -2.92
N LYS A 220 -29.21 -13.37 -2.97
CA LYS A 220 -30.08 -14.51 -2.67
C LYS A 220 -30.59 -14.47 -1.23
N ASN A 221 -29.69 -14.21 -0.28
CA ASN A 221 -30.05 -14.16 1.14
C ASN A 221 -31.00 -12.99 1.46
N ALA A 222 -30.83 -11.84 0.79
CA ALA A 222 -31.75 -10.71 0.94
C ALA A 222 -33.17 -11.04 0.43
N SER A 223 -33.27 -11.70 -0.73
CA SER A 223 -34.57 -12.07 -1.32
C SER A 223 -35.37 -13.10 -0.51
N HIS A 224 -34.73 -13.84 0.40
CA HIS A 224 -35.37 -14.87 1.23
C HIS A 224 -35.94 -14.30 2.55
N VAL A 225 -35.59 -13.08 2.92
CA VAL A 225 -36.06 -12.42 4.16
C VAL A 225 -37.32 -11.58 3.91
N GLU A 226 -37.61 -11.22 2.65
CA GLU A 226 -38.73 -10.35 2.26
C GLU A 226 -39.98 -11.11 1.74
N GLY A 227 -39.98 -12.44 1.75
CA GLY A 227 -41.10 -13.29 1.31
C GLY A 227 -41.68 -14.13 2.43
#